data_AF-A0A9P4K489-F1
#
_entry.id   AF-A0A9P4K489-F1
#
_cell.length_a   1.000
_cell.length_b   1.000
_cell.length_c   1.000
_cell.angle_alpha   90.00
_cell.angle_beta   90.00
_cell.angle_gamma   90.00
#
_symmetry.space_group_name_H-M   'P 1'
#
loop_
_entity.id
_entity.type
_entity.pdbx_description
1 polymer ?
#
loop_
_entity_poly.entity_id
_entity_poly.type
_entity_poly.pdbx_seq_one_letter_code
_entity_poly.pdbx_strand_id
1 'polypeptide(L)'
;MPLAPLLDESLFGSAGGYISGRYCGVGAVSDNGTSCCFPYSIQEWVYPENWKQQFRVPNYLIILSVTLCLFLLLSFTMLPKEKTHQHYLSVGLLISALLIFLSFAIPVGSIPELCHDAITPNDMHSSLSCAWAGSLVTLGGLASVLWVLLRSLWLHIRIFWDRDPGKKFKWASIVVGTILPLVFLIALLSATGFSYRMGQTCLPNHENAIVTFWVWLVIFAIAAFLLQVSTIAYCVYVYLRTLKRERPENSFNSSQRGQRVRLENWKNVKKLFLLQWRNILVNVFVIIGSISFIVVFWT
;
A
#
# COMPACT_ATOMS: atom_id res chain seq x y z
N MET A 1 30.69 -19.64 9.72
CA MET A 1 30.14 -18.29 9.89
C MET A 1 31.30 -17.39 10.30
N PRO A 2 31.70 -16.39 9.52
CA PRO A 2 32.66 -15.41 10.02
C PRO A 2 31.98 -14.65 11.17
N LEU A 3 32.65 -14.50 12.31
CA LEU A 3 32.18 -13.60 13.36
C LEU A 3 32.09 -12.20 12.75
N ALA A 4 30.88 -11.64 12.65
CA ALA A 4 30.75 -10.22 12.35
C ALA A 4 31.44 -9.46 13.50
N PRO A 5 32.44 -8.60 13.24
CA PRO A 5 33.07 -7.85 14.30
C PRO A 5 32.04 -6.87 14.84
N LEU A 6 31.60 -7.10 16.08
CA LEU A 6 30.83 -6.13 16.83
C LEU A 6 31.67 -4.85 16.94
N LEU A 7 31.06 -3.72 16.59
CA LEU A 7 31.72 -2.41 16.55
C LEU A 7 31.41 -1.65 17.83
N ASP A 8 32.42 -1.06 18.48
CA ASP A 8 32.24 -0.26 19.68
C ASP A 8 31.50 1.05 19.33
N GLU A 9 30.38 1.32 19.99
CA GLU A 9 29.56 2.51 19.75
C GLU A 9 30.32 3.81 19.98
N SER A 10 31.26 3.82 20.95
CA SER A 10 32.01 5.01 21.35
C SER A 10 32.90 5.58 20.24
N LEU A 11 33.21 4.78 19.22
CA LEU A 11 34.03 5.18 18.07
C LEU A 11 33.24 5.96 17.02
N PHE A 12 31.91 6.07 17.16
CA PHE A 12 31.03 6.71 16.18
C PHE A 12 30.36 7.96 16.76
N GLY A 13 30.28 9.01 15.95
CA GLY A 13 29.69 10.29 16.36
C GLY A 13 28.21 10.18 16.70
N SER A 14 27.72 11.07 17.56
CA SER A 14 26.30 11.16 17.94
C SER A 14 25.52 12.19 17.11
N ALA A 15 26.01 12.54 15.92
CA ALA A 15 25.40 13.52 15.02
C ALA A 15 25.44 13.00 13.59
N GLY A 16 24.31 13.12 12.88
CA GLY A 16 24.15 12.63 11.50
C GLY A 16 23.50 11.25 11.42
N GLY A 17 22.68 11.05 10.38
CA GLY A 17 21.93 9.82 10.16
C GLY A 17 20.91 9.52 11.27
N TYR A 18 20.37 8.30 11.26
CA TYR A 18 19.34 7.88 12.22
C TYR A 18 19.91 7.02 13.35
N ILE A 19 20.32 7.69 14.45
CA ILE A 19 21.00 7.09 15.60
C ILE A 19 20.15 6.03 16.31
N SER A 20 18.85 6.27 16.50
CA SER A 20 17.92 5.28 17.09
C SER A 20 17.67 4.06 16.18
N GLY A 21 18.31 4.01 15.00
CA GLY A 21 18.38 2.83 14.13
C GLY A 21 19.62 1.98 14.29
N ARG A 22 20.52 2.31 15.21
CA ARG A 22 21.66 1.45 15.54
C ARG A 22 21.18 0.22 16.32
N TYR A 23 21.70 -0.94 15.96
CA TYR A 23 21.44 -2.20 16.67
C TYR A 23 22.52 -2.44 17.71
N CYS A 24 22.45 -1.71 18.83
CA CYS A 24 23.41 -1.78 19.94
C CYS A 24 22.81 -2.47 21.17
N GLY A 25 23.63 -3.16 21.97
CA GLY A 25 23.24 -3.63 23.31
C GLY A 25 22.36 -4.89 23.37
N VAL A 26 21.95 -5.48 22.24
CA VAL A 26 21.19 -6.75 22.23
C VAL A 26 22.18 -7.93 22.40
N GLY A 27 22.67 -8.11 23.63
CA GLY A 27 23.55 -9.22 24.03
C GLY A 27 25.05 -8.94 24.09
N ALA A 28 25.49 -7.68 23.95
CA ALA A 28 26.90 -7.29 23.98
C ALA A 28 27.15 -6.08 24.89
N VAL A 29 26.65 -6.14 26.13
CA VAL A 29 27.24 -5.34 27.21
C VAL A 29 28.53 -6.05 27.58
N SER A 30 29.68 -5.46 27.25
CA SER A 30 30.95 -5.96 27.76
C SER A 30 30.99 -5.75 29.28
N ASP A 31 31.74 -6.57 30.02
CA ASP A 31 31.92 -6.45 31.48
C ASP A 31 32.44 -5.06 31.93
N ASN A 32 32.88 -4.20 31.00
CA ASN A 32 33.35 -2.84 31.22
C ASN A 32 32.30 -1.74 30.93
N GLY A 33 31.06 -2.09 30.59
CA GLY A 33 30.00 -1.12 30.29
C GLY A 33 30.09 -0.47 28.89
N THR A 34 30.92 -1.00 27.99
CA THR A 34 30.90 -0.60 26.57
C THR A 34 29.76 -1.29 25.82
N SER A 35 28.95 -0.48 25.14
CA SER A 35 27.88 -0.94 24.23
C SER A 35 28.47 -1.23 22.86
N CYS A 36 28.37 -2.49 22.41
CA CYS A 36 28.72 -2.84 21.04
C CYS A 36 27.49 -2.89 20.12
N CYS A 37 27.68 -2.53 18.86
CA CYS A 37 26.66 -2.48 17.83
C CYS A 37 26.95 -3.44 16.68
N PHE A 38 25.89 -3.96 16.07
CA PHE A 38 26.01 -4.66 14.79
C PHE A 38 26.28 -3.68 13.65
N PRO A 39 27.08 -4.06 12.63
CA PRO A 39 27.23 -3.28 11.41
C PRO A 39 25.87 -3.15 10.71
N TYR A 40 25.60 -1.97 10.13
CA TYR A 40 24.31 -1.66 9.53
C TYR A 40 23.88 -2.65 8.42
N SER A 41 24.82 -3.22 7.68
CA SER A 41 24.56 -4.23 6.64
C SER A 41 24.28 -5.64 7.21
N ILE A 42 23.54 -5.76 8.32
CA ILE A 42 23.17 -7.06 8.94
C ILE A 42 22.59 -8.04 7.91
N GLN A 43 21.83 -7.52 6.95
CA GLN A 43 21.23 -8.30 5.86
C GLN A 43 22.28 -9.06 5.02
N GLU A 44 23.48 -8.51 4.81
CA GLU A 44 24.56 -9.18 4.08
C GLU A 44 25.18 -10.33 4.87
N TRP A 45 25.01 -10.34 6.19
CA TRP A 45 25.47 -11.41 7.08
C TRP A 45 24.40 -12.48 7.31
N VAL A 46 23.12 -12.10 7.27
CA VAL A 46 21.97 -12.98 7.50
C VAL A 46 21.52 -13.68 6.22
N TYR A 47 21.55 -12.99 5.07
CA TYR A 47 21.10 -13.53 3.80
C TYR A 47 22.25 -14.03 2.92
N PRO A 48 22.06 -15.12 2.16
CA PRO A 48 23.08 -15.65 1.26
C PRO A 48 23.43 -14.65 0.15
N GLU A 49 24.70 -14.60 -0.28
CA GLU A 49 25.28 -13.68 -1.29
C GLU A 49 24.42 -13.45 -2.55
N ASN A 50 23.64 -14.44 -2.98
CA ASN A 50 22.76 -14.38 -4.15
C ASN A 50 21.43 -13.62 -3.91
N TRP A 51 21.16 -13.14 -2.68
CA TRP A 51 19.94 -12.41 -2.35
C TRP A 51 19.74 -11.18 -3.24
N LYS A 52 20.83 -10.49 -3.60
CA LYS A 52 20.81 -9.32 -4.50
C LYS A 52 20.24 -9.66 -5.89
N GLN A 53 20.43 -10.89 -6.39
CA GLN A 53 19.88 -11.31 -7.68
C GLN A 53 18.35 -11.47 -7.64
N GLN A 54 17.77 -11.74 -6.46
CA GLN A 54 16.33 -11.92 -6.30
C GLN A 54 15.54 -10.62 -6.55
N PHE A 55 16.17 -9.44 -6.41
CA PHE A 55 15.55 -8.14 -6.65
C PHE A 55 15.55 -7.70 -8.11
N ARG A 56 16.29 -8.39 -9.00
CA ARG A 56 16.37 -8.01 -10.42
C ARG A 56 15.00 -8.04 -11.10
N VAL A 57 14.21 -9.09 -10.89
CA VAL A 57 12.88 -9.25 -11.50
C VAL A 57 11.89 -8.18 -10.97
N PRO A 58 11.74 -8.00 -9.64
CA PRO A 58 10.92 -6.91 -9.09
C PRO A 58 11.27 -5.53 -9.65
N ASN A 59 12.56 -5.20 -9.80
CA ASN A 59 12.99 -3.90 -10.30
C ASN A 59 12.47 -3.61 -11.72
N TYR A 60 12.55 -4.58 -12.64
CA TYR A 60 11.99 -4.44 -13.98
C TYR A 60 10.46 -4.30 -13.96
N LEU A 61 9.78 -5.07 -13.10
CA LEU A 61 8.32 -4.99 -12.95
C LEU A 61 7.87 -3.62 -12.42
N ILE A 62 8.64 -3.02 -11.51
CA ILE A 62 8.37 -1.68 -10.98
C ILE A 62 8.50 -0.63 -12.10
N ILE A 63 9.58 -0.68 -12.89
CA ILE A 63 9.78 0.25 -14.02
C ILE A 63 8.66 0.11 -15.06
N LEU A 64 8.27 -1.12 -15.39
CA LEU A 64 7.15 -1.39 -16.28
C LEU A 64 5.84 -0.83 -15.71
N SER A 65 5.59 -1.02 -14.42
CA SER A 65 4.39 -0.54 -13.73
C SER A 65 4.30 0.98 -13.73
N VAL A 66 5.41 1.69 -13.48
CA VAL A 66 5.47 3.16 -13.60
C VAL A 66 5.12 3.60 -15.01
N THR A 67 5.77 2.99 -16.02
CA THR A 67 5.54 3.32 -17.44
C THR A 67 4.08 3.14 -17.83
N LEU A 68 3.47 2.02 -17.46
CA LEU A 68 2.06 1.74 -17.72
C LEU A 68 1.12 2.71 -17.00
N CYS A 69 1.41 3.05 -15.74
CA CYS A 69 0.59 4.01 -15.00
C CYS A 69 0.64 5.40 -15.62
N LEU A 70 1.83 5.86 -16.04
CA LEU A 70 2.00 7.13 -16.75
C LEU A 70 1.27 7.12 -18.10
N PHE A 71 1.38 6.04 -18.86
CA PHE A 71 0.67 5.88 -20.12
C PHE A 71 -0.86 5.97 -19.94
N LEU A 72 -1.40 5.32 -18.90
CA LEU A 72 -2.83 5.39 -18.59
C LEU A 72 -3.26 6.80 -18.16
N LEU A 73 -2.48 7.47 -17.31
CA LEU A 73 -2.78 8.85 -16.89
C LEU A 73 -2.72 9.83 -18.08
N LEU A 74 -1.74 9.69 -18.96
CA LEU A 74 -1.61 10.52 -20.16
C LEU A 74 -2.71 10.23 -21.17
N SER A 75 -3.09 8.96 -21.33
CA SER A 75 -4.27 8.59 -22.11
C SER A 75 -5.53 9.25 -21.54
N PHE A 76 -5.60 9.39 -20.22
CA PHE A 76 -6.74 10.01 -19.56
C PHE A 76 -6.82 11.53 -19.71
N THR A 77 -5.68 12.22 -19.86
CA THR A 77 -5.65 13.66 -20.14
C THR A 77 -5.91 13.97 -21.61
N MET A 78 -5.49 13.08 -22.52
CA MET A 78 -5.59 13.29 -23.97
C MET A 78 -6.93 12.85 -24.57
N LEU A 79 -7.56 11.79 -24.06
CA LEU A 79 -8.84 11.29 -24.62
C LEU A 79 -10.07 11.92 -23.95
N PRO A 80 -11.14 12.21 -24.73
CA PRO A 80 -12.42 12.69 -24.19
C PRO A 80 -13.01 11.71 -23.16
N LYS A 81 -13.69 12.28 -22.15
CA LYS A 81 -14.30 11.52 -21.03
C LYS A 81 -15.38 10.57 -21.50
N GLU A 82 -16.00 10.88 -22.64
CA GLU A 82 -17.08 10.12 -23.28
C GLU A 82 -16.59 8.77 -23.80
N LYS A 83 -15.29 8.62 -24.09
CA LYS A 83 -14.69 7.39 -24.63
C LYS A 83 -14.02 6.53 -23.56
N THR A 84 -13.56 7.13 -22.47
CA THR A 84 -12.76 6.44 -21.45
C THR A 84 -13.55 6.01 -20.23
N HIS A 85 -14.83 6.40 -20.09
CA HIS A 85 -15.67 6.09 -18.91
C HIS A 85 -14.94 6.35 -17.57
N GLN A 86 -14.15 7.41 -17.50
CA GLN A 86 -13.30 7.69 -16.35
C GLN A 86 -14.13 7.99 -15.11
N HIS A 87 -13.93 7.17 -14.08
CA HIS A 87 -14.42 7.47 -12.75
C HIS A 87 -13.30 8.12 -11.93
N TYR A 88 -13.57 9.29 -11.35
CA TYR A 88 -12.59 10.05 -10.57
C TYR A 88 -11.95 9.23 -9.44
N LEU A 89 -12.72 8.34 -8.79
CA LEU A 89 -12.18 7.41 -7.77
C LEU A 89 -11.15 6.43 -8.34
N SER A 90 -11.28 6.02 -9.61
CA SER A 90 -10.29 5.14 -10.25
C SER A 90 -9.03 5.90 -10.66
N VAL A 91 -9.15 7.19 -10.98
CA VAL A 91 -8.00 8.05 -11.29
C VAL A 91 -7.20 8.33 -10.00
N GLY A 92 -7.87 8.62 -8.88
CA GLY A 92 -7.21 8.79 -7.58
C GLY A 92 -6.43 7.54 -7.15
N LEU A 93 -6.99 6.34 -7.36
CA LEU A 93 -6.28 5.08 -7.14
C LEU A 93 -5.05 4.91 -8.03
N LEU A 94 -5.16 5.29 -9.31
CA LEU A 94 -4.05 5.18 -10.25
C LEU A 94 -2.90 6.12 -9.89
N ILE A 95 -3.22 7.36 -9.47
CA ILE A 95 -2.23 8.32 -8.96
C ILE A 95 -1.55 7.75 -7.72
N SER A 96 -2.31 7.18 -6.77
CA SER A 96 -1.76 6.60 -5.55
C SER A 96 -0.82 5.43 -5.85
N ALA A 97 -1.21 4.54 -6.78
CA ALA A 97 -0.36 3.44 -7.22
C ALA A 97 0.93 3.93 -7.89
N LEU A 98 0.84 4.98 -8.72
CA LEU A 98 2.02 5.60 -9.32
C LEU A 98 2.99 6.12 -8.25
N LEU A 99 2.51 6.78 -7.20
CA LEU A 99 3.36 7.26 -6.10
C LEU A 99 4.09 6.11 -5.41
N ILE A 100 3.40 5.00 -5.12
CA ILE A 100 4.01 3.80 -4.54
C ILE A 100 5.06 3.21 -5.49
N PHE A 101 4.76 3.07 -6.78
CA PHE A 101 5.76 2.52 -7.69
C PHE A 101 6.97 3.45 -7.86
N LEU A 102 6.76 4.76 -7.84
CA LEU A 102 7.83 5.74 -7.91
C LEU A 102 8.75 5.68 -6.68
N SER A 103 8.21 5.43 -5.48
CA SER A 103 9.03 5.28 -4.27
C SER A 103 10.01 4.12 -4.36
N PHE A 104 9.64 3.02 -5.03
CA PHE A 104 10.53 1.88 -5.25
C PHE A 104 11.40 2.03 -6.50
N ALA A 105 11.00 2.84 -7.48
CA ALA A 105 11.80 3.10 -8.67
C ALA A 105 13.01 4.02 -8.38
N ILE A 106 12.88 4.97 -7.44
CA ILE A 106 13.95 5.92 -7.09
C ILE A 106 15.24 5.21 -6.65
N PRO A 107 15.22 4.29 -5.66
CA PRO A 107 16.45 3.62 -5.21
C PRO A 107 17.10 2.76 -6.29
N VAL A 108 16.32 2.23 -7.24
CA VAL A 108 16.83 1.47 -8.39
C VAL A 108 17.64 2.35 -9.34
N GLY A 109 17.19 3.59 -9.55
CA GLY A 109 17.87 4.54 -10.44
C GLY A 109 19.02 5.29 -9.77
N SER A 110 18.91 5.62 -8.48
CA SER A 110 19.87 6.50 -7.80
C SER A 110 21.00 5.76 -7.08
N ILE A 111 20.88 4.44 -6.84
CA ILE A 111 21.82 3.60 -6.05
C ILE A 111 22.33 4.37 -4.81
N PRO A 112 21.43 4.68 -3.85
CA PRO A 112 21.76 5.58 -2.76
C PRO A 112 22.77 4.97 -1.79
N GLU A 113 23.62 5.81 -1.20
CA GLU A 113 24.45 5.43 -0.07
C GLU A 113 23.56 5.20 1.17
N LEU A 114 23.50 3.96 1.65
CA LEU A 114 22.56 3.55 2.69
C LEU A 114 23.06 3.87 4.11
N CYS A 115 24.38 3.90 4.28
CA CYS A 115 25.04 4.07 5.56
C CYS A 115 25.55 5.51 5.70
N HIS A 116 25.31 6.13 6.84
CA HIS A 116 26.04 7.33 7.24
C HIS A 116 27.43 6.96 7.73
N ASP A 117 27.48 5.97 8.64
CA ASP A 117 28.70 5.36 9.18
C ASP A 117 28.52 3.83 9.24
N ALA A 118 29.55 3.08 9.66
CA ALA A 118 29.51 1.62 9.73
C ALA A 118 28.36 1.04 10.57
N ILE A 119 27.81 1.80 11.52
CA ILE A 119 26.69 1.40 12.39
C ILE A 119 25.41 2.22 12.19
N THR A 120 25.46 3.38 11.51
CA THR A 120 24.35 4.34 11.46
C THR A 120 23.72 4.41 10.07
N PRO A 121 22.39 4.20 9.91
CA PRO A 121 21.69 4.43 8.64
C PRO A 121 21.67 5.90 8.24
N ASN A 122 21.65 6.17 6.93
CA ASN A 122 21.23 7.48 6.41
C ASN A 122 19.73 7.72 6.64
N ASP A 123 19.39 8.99 6.87
CA ASP A 123 18.03 9.47 7.13
C ASP A 123 17.56 10.44 6.03
N MET A 124 16.37 11.02 6.19
CA MET A 124 15.85 12.00 5.21
C MET A 124 16.73 13.25 5.08
N HIS A 125 17.50 13.59 6.11
CA HIS A 125 18.30 14.81 6.16
C HIS A 125 19.65 14.60 5.47
N SER A 126 20.21 13.39 5.55
CA SER A 126 21.45 13.03 4.86
C SER A 126 21.24 12.51 3.43
N SER A 127 20.04 12.01 3.07
CA SER A 127 19.75 11.50 1.73
C SER A 127 18.41 11.98 1.16
N LEU A 128 18.47 12.79 0.09
CA LEU A 128 17.30 13.25 -0.63
C LEU A 128 16.52 12.10 -1.29
N SER A 129 17.23 11.05 -1.74
CA SER A 129 16.58 9.84 -2.28
C SER A 129 15.73 9.15 -1.22
N CYS A 130 16.19 9.12 0.04
CA CYS A 130 15.38 8.61 1.16
C CYS A 130 14.16 9.51 1.38
N ALA A 131 14.35 10.83 1.46
CA ALA A 131 13.26 11.78 1.69
C ALA A 131 12.13 11.66 0.65
N TRP A 132 12.47 11.58 -0.64
CA TRP A 132 11.48 11.40 -1.70
C TRP A 132 10.84 10.01 -1.67
N ALA A 133 11.63 8.95 -1.58
CA ALA A 133 11.09 7.59 -1.56
C ALA A 133 10.15 7.37 -0.35
N GLY A 134 10.55 7.81 0.84
CA GLY A 134 9.75 7.76 2.06
C GLY A 134 8.45 8.56 1.93
N SER A 135 8.53 9.79 1.43
CA SER A 135 7.33 10.64 1.25
C SER A 135 6.34 10.03 0.25
N LEU A 136 6.85 9.49 -0.86
CA LEU A 136 6.03 8.90 -1.92
C LEU A 136 5.35 7.60 -1.48
N VAL A 137 6.06 6.74 -0.74
CA VAL A 137 5.47 5.48 -0.23
C VAL A 137 4.40 5.78 0.82
N THR A 138 4.62 6.77 1.69
CA THR A 138 3.65 7.20 2.71
C THR A 138 2.40 7.80 2.07
N LEU A 139 2.58 8.77 1.16
CA LEU A 139 1.46 9.39 0.44
C LEU A 139 0.69 8.37 -0.38
N GLY A 140 1.41 7.57 -1.18
CA GLY A 140 0.81 6.57 -2.05
C GLY A 140 0.07 5.49 -1.25
N GLY A 141 0.66 5.01 -0.16
CA GLY A 141 0.06 4.03 0.74
C GLY A 141 -1.25 4.52 1.35
N LEU A 142 -1.23 5.67 2.04
CA LEU A 142 -2.43 6.22 2.68
C LEU A 142 -3.48 6.67 1.67
N ALA A 143 -3.07 7.30 0.57
CA ALA A 143 -3.99 7.67 -0.49
C ALA A 143 -4.66 6.42 -1.07
N SER A 144 -3.91 5.34 -1.32
CA SER A 144 -4.46 4.11 -1.89
C SER A 144 -5.61 3.55 -1.03
N VAL A 145 -5.43 3.41 0.28
CA VAL A 145 -6.49 2.88 1.17
C VAL A 145 -7.68 3.81 1.25
N LEU A 146 -7.45 5.13 1.30
CA LEU A 146 -8.53 6.11 1.36
C LEU A 146 -9.36 6.12 0.07
N TRP A 147 -8.71 6.06 -1.10
CA TRP A 147 -9.43 5.97 -2.36
C TRP A 147 -10.17 4.64 -2.52
N VAL A 148 -9.63 3.52 -2.00
CA VAL A 148 -10.35 2.25 -1.98
C VAL A 148 -11.55 2.32 -1.04
N LEU A 149 -11.40 2.94 0.14
CA LEU A 149 -12.49 3.18 1.09
C LEU A 149 -13.60 4.03 0.47
N LEU A 150 -13.25 5.17 -0.13
CA LEU A 150 -14.20 6.06 -0.81
C LEU A 150 -14.91 5.36 -1.98
N ARG A 151 -14.19 4.53 -2.73
CA ARG A 151 -14.78 3.70 -3.80
C ARG A 151 -15.73 2.65 -3.24
N SER A 152 -15.36 1.99 -2.16
CA SER A 152 -16.22 1.03 -1.46
C SER A 152 -17.49 1.70 -0.95
N LEU A 153 -17.36 2.86 -0.31
CA LEU A 153 -18.47 3.65 0.20
C LEU A 153 -19.40 4.13 -0.92
N TRP A 154 -18.85 4.61 -2.04
CA TRP A 154 -19.65 5.03 -3.20
C TRP A 154 -20.52 3.88 -3.74
N LEU A 155 -19.95 2.67 -3.83
CA LEU A 155 -20.67 1.48 -4.27
C LEU A 155 -21.72 1.06 -3.24
N HIS A 156 -21.38 1.08 -1.96
CA HIS A 156 -22.29 0.72 -0.88
C HIS A 156 -23.52 1.62 -0.88
N ILE A 157 -23.34 2.94 -0.97
CA ILE A 157 -24.45 3.90 -1.03
C ILE A 157 -25.29 3.65 -2.29
N ARG A 158 -24.65 3.44 -3.44
CA ARG A 158 -25.37 3.26 -4.71
C ARG A 158 -26.18 1.97 -4.76
N ILE A 159 -25.69 0.89 -4.16
CA ILE A 159 -26.33 -0.43 -4.23
C ILE A 159 -27.27 -0.66 -3.05
N PHE A 160 -26.79 -0.43 -1.83
CA PHE A 160 -27.55 -0.72 -0.61
C PHE A 160 -28.64 0.33 -0.35
N TRP A 161 -28.32 1.60 -0.61
CA TRP A 161 -29.25 2.72 -0.41
C TRP A 161 -30.00 3.12 -1.69
N ASP A 162 -29.70 2.46 -2.82
CA ASP A 162 -30.25 2.75 -4.16
C ASP A 162 -30.26 4.25 -4.49
N ARG A 163 -29.19 4.95 -4.07
CA ARG A 163 -29.10 6.42 -4.17
C ARG A 163 -27.82 6.83 -4.86
N ASP A 164 -27.95 7.68 -5.87
CA ASP A 164 -26.78 8.28 -6.51
C ASP A 164 -26.12 9.33 -5.59
N PRO A 165 -24.83 9.18 -5.23
CA PRO A 165 -24.16 10.08 -4.28
C PRO A 165 -24.01 11.54 -4.75
N GLY A 166 -24.25 11.80 -6.05
CA GLY A 166 -24.30 13.14 -6.63
C GLY A 166 -22.97 13.91 -6.58
N LYS A 167 -23.05 15.23 -6.85
CA LYS A 167 -21.87 16.11 -6.96
C LYS A 167 -21.18 16.41 -5.62
N LYS A 168 -21.95 16.44 -4.52
CA LYS A 168 -21.42 16.71 -3.17
C LYS A 168 -20.43 15.62 -2.74
N PHE A 169 -20.80 14.35 -2.93
CA PHE A 169 -19.93 13.22 -2.63
C PHE A 169 -18.66 13.24 -3.49
N LYS A 170 -18.76 13.59 -4.77
CA LYS A 170 -17.61 13.70 -5.67
C LYS A 170 -16.55 14.67 -5.13
N TRP A 171 -16.94 15.89 -4.79
CA TRP A 171 -16.01 16.90 -4.27
C TRP A 171 -15.48 16.52 -2.89
N ALA A 172 -16.34 16.04 -1.99
CA ALA A 172 -15.92 15.56 -0.67
C ALA A 172 -14.87 14.44 -0.78
N SER A 173 -15.06 13.49 -1.69
CA SER A 173 -14.12 12.38 -1.92
C SER A 173 -12.79 12.86 -2.47
N ILE A 174 -12.80 13.85 -3.37
CA ILE A 174 -11.55 14.43 -3.90
C ILE A 174 -10.77 15.12 -2.79
N VAL A 175 -11.44 15.97 -2.01
CA VAL A 175 -10.82 16.69 -0.90
C VAL A 175 -10.25 15.72 0.15
N VAL A 176 -11.05 14.75 0.59
CA VAL A 176 -10.61 13.77 1.60
C VAL A 176 -9.50 12.87 1.05
N GLY A 177 -9.64 12.37 -0.17
CA GLY A 177 -8.68 11.46 -0.79
C GLY A 177 -7.32 12.08 -1.10
N THR A 178 -7.21 13.41 -1.19
CA THR A 178 -5.94 14.11 -1.45
C THR A 178 -5.37 14.82 -0.23
N ILE A 179 -6.19 15.53 0.54
CA ILE A 179 -5.72 16.34 1.68
C ILE A 179 -5.36 15.44 2.86
N LEU A 180 -6.16 14.40 3.13
CA LEU A 180 -5.92 13.56 4.30
C LEU A 180 -4.55 12.86 4.25
N PRO A 181 -4.12 12.21 3.14
CA PRO A 181 -2.76 11.69 3.01
C PRO A 181 -1.67 12.74 3.25
N LEU A 182 -1.88 13.97 2.77
CA LEU A 182 -0.91 15.05 2.91
C LEU A 182 -0.77 15.50 4.37
N VAL A 183 -1.88 15.60 5.10
CA VAL A 183 -1.88 15.91 6.54
C VAL A 183 -1.12 14.84 7.32
N PHE A 184 -1.36 13.56 7.01
CA PHE A 184 -0.62 12.46 7.63
C PHE A 184 0.87 12.48 7.30
N LEU A 185 1.25 12.81 6.06
CA LEU A 185 2.67 12.99 5.71
C LEU A 185 3.32 14.08 6.56
N ILE A 186 2.67 15.24 6.71
CA ILE A 186 3.19 16.36 7.52
C ILE A 186 3.33 15.94 9.00
N ALA A 187 2.33 15.24 9.54
CA ALA A 187 2.38 14.70 10.90
C ALA A 187 3.53 13.69 11.06
N LEU A 188 3.78 12.85 10.07
CA LEU A 188 4.84 11.85 10.09
C LEU A 188 6.24 12.49 10.01
N LEU A 189 6.40 13.49 9.13
CA LEU A 189 7.65 14.24 8.99
C LEU A 189 8.01 14.99 10.27
N SER A 190 7.01 15.54 10.97
CA SER A 190 7.22 16.26 12.24
C SER A 190 7.44 15.33 13.44
N ALA A 191 6.85 14.14 13.46
CA ALA A 191 6.93 13.23 14.60
C ALA A 191 8.12 12.25 14.53
N THR A 192 8.46 11.71 13.36
CA THR A 192 9.42 10.60 13.24
C THR A 192 10.41 10.76 12.11
N GLY A 193 9.94 11.26 10.97
CA GLY A 193 10.73 11.25 9.74
C GLY A 193 10.95 9.86 9.15
N PHE A 194 11.94 9.76 8.24
CA PHE A 194 12.24 8.57 7.45
C PHE A 194 13.72 8.18 7.53
N SER A 195 14.00 6.88 7.45
CA SER A 195 15.35 6.34 7.34
C SER A 195 15.39 5.04 6.54
N TYR A 196 16.58 4.66 6.09
CA TYR A 196 16.80 3.33 5.51
C TYR A 196 16.74 2.27 6.61
N ARG A 197 15.89 1.27 6.41
CA ARG A 197 15.63 0.18 7.38
C ARG A 197 15.57 -1.20 6.73
N MET A 198 15.06 -1.31 5.51
CA MET A 198 14.89 -2.57 4.79
C MET A 198 15.59 -2.51 3.44
N GLY A 199 16.90 -2.79 3.43
CA GLY A 199 17.76 -2.58 2.28
C GLY A 199 17.66 -1.15 1.76
N GLN A 200 17.42 -1.01 0.46
CA GLN A 200 17.34 0.29 -0.24
C GLN A 200 16.01 1.04 -0.03
N THR A 201 15.10 0.54 0.81
CA THR A 201 13.80 1.18 1.04
C THR A 201 13.83 2.09 2.26
N CYS A 202 13.31 3.31 2.07
CA CYS A 202 13.21 4.34 3.10
C CYS A 202 11.81 4.26 3.73
N LEU A 203 11.74 4.07 5.05
CA LEU A 203 10.50 3.83 5.79
C LEU A 203 10.37 4.77 7.01
N PRO A 204 9.16 4.95 7.55
CA PRO A 204 8.94 5.81 8.72
C PRO A 204 9.62 5.27 9.99
N ASN A 205 10.19 6.18 10.79
CA ASN A 205 10.98 5.84 11.98
C ASN A 205 10.16 5.33 13.17
N HIS A 206 10.65 4.27 13.83
CA HIS A 206 9.90 3.44 14.78
C HIS A 206 9.24 4.16 15.96
N GLU A 207 9.89 5.16 16.58
CA GLU A 207 9.46 5.74 17.87
C GLU A 207 7.98 6.16 17.92
N ASN A 208 7.42 6.67 16.81
CA ASN A 208 5.99 6.97 16.72
C ASN A 208 5.33 6.51 15.40
N ALA A 209 6.06 5.88 14.47
CA ALA A 209 5.54 5.56 13.14
C ALA A 209 4.35 4.59 13.15
N ILE A 210 4.33 3.69 14.13
CA ILE A 210 3.27 2.69 14.27
C ILE A 210 1.93 3.40 14.48
N VAL A 211 1.88 4.33 15.44
CA VAL A 211 0.66 5.05 15.81
C VAL A 211 0.30 6.11 14.77
N THR A 212 1.29 6.78 14.18
CA THR A 212 1.05 7.89 13.23
C THR A 212 0.71 7.43 11.82
N PHE A 213 1.15 6.24 11.39
CA PHE A 213 0.99 5.78 10.01
C PHE A 213 0.38 4.37 9.88
N TRP A 214 1.00 3.36 10.49
CA TRP A 214 0.63 1.95 10.25
C TRP A 214 -0.75 1.58 10.80
N VAL A 215 -1.07 2.04 12.01
CA VAL A 215 -2.39 1.80 12.63
C VAL A 215 -3.50 2.39 11.77
N TRP A 216 -3.34 3.63 11.30
CA TRP A 216 -4.34 4.31 10.47
C TRP A 216 -4.51 3.64 9.10
N LEU A 217 -3.42 3.21 8.47
CA LEU A 217 -3.47 2.41 7.25
C LEU A 217 -4.34 1.17 7.42
N VAL A 218 -4.12 0.40 8.50
CA VAL A 218 -4.87 -0.83 8.79
C VAL A 218 -6.34 -0.52 9.06
N ILE A 219 -6.64 0.51 9.87
CA ILE A 219 -8.02 0.91 10.18
C ILE A 219 -8.80 1.21 8.89
N PHE A 220 -8.25 2.04 8.00
CA PHE A 220 -8.92 2.39 6.75
C PHE A 220 -9.04 1.19 5.81
N ALA A 221 -8.04 0.31 5.76
CA ALA A 221 -8.09 -0.90 4.95
C ALA A 221 -9.17 -1.88 5.43
N ILE A 222 -9.28 -2.11 6.75
CA ILE A 222 -10.32 -2.96 7.35
C ILE A 222 -11.70 -2.35 7.08
N ALA A 223 -11.88 -1.05 7.31
CA ALA A 223 -13.15 -0.37 7.04
C ALA A 223 -13.56 -0.51 5.56
N ALA A 224 -12.62 -0.33 4.64
CA ALA A 224 -12.86 -0.50 3.20
C ALA A 224 -13.25 -1.94 2.86
N PHE A 225 -12.57 -2.92 3.46
CA PHE A 225 -12.84 -4.34 3.27
C PHE A 225 -14.23 -4.74 3.79
N LEU A 226 -14.61 -4.32 5.00
CA LEU A 226 -15.93 -4.60 5.57
C LEU A 226 -17.07 -4.04 4.69
N LEU A 227 -16.92 -2.82 4.18
CA LEU A 227 -17.89 -2.23 3.25
C LEU A 227 -17.95 -3.01 1.92
N GLN A 228 -16.81 -3.50 1.41
CA GLN A 228 -16.79 -4.32 0.19
C GLN A 228 -17.52 -5.65 0.43
N VAL A 229 -17.21 -6.34 1.52
CA VAL A 229 -17.86 -7.61 1.88
C VAL A 229 -19.35 -7.43 2.07
N SER A 230 -19.77 -6.39 2.80
CA SER A 230 -21.20 -6.07 2.99
C SER A 230 -21.92 -5.84 1.67
N THR A 231 -21.33 -5.04 0.77
CA THR A 231 -21.91 -4.73 -0.54
C THR A 231 -22.00 -5.98 -1.41
N ILE A 232 -20.97 -6.84 -1.41
CA ILE A 232 -20.96 -8.10 -2.16
C ILE A 232 -22.01 -9.07 -1.59
N ALA A 233 -22.09 -9.22 -0.27
CA ALA A 233 -23.06 -10.08 0.38
C ALA A 233 -24.50 -9.67 0.06
N TYR A 234 -24.78 -8.36 0.07
CA TYR A 234 -26.10 -7.83 -0.32
C TYR A 234 -26.42 -8.12 -1.80
N CYS A 235 -25.48 -7.88 -2.71
CA CYS A 235 -25.64 -8.21 -4.13
C CYS A 235 -25.97 -9.70 -4.33
N VAL A 236 -25.25 -10.59 -3.63
CA VAL A 236 -25.47 -12.04 -3.69
C VAL A 236 -26.83 -12.40 -3.09
N TYR A 237 -27.22 -11.79 -1.96
CA TYR A 237 -28.52 -12.03 -1.34
C TYR A 237 -29.69 -11.65 -2.26
N VAL A 238 -29.67 -10.44 -2.83
CA VAL A 238 -30.69 -9.97 -3.77
C VAL A 238 -30.71 -10.88 -5.01
N TYR A 239 -29.55 -11.28 -5.52
CA TYR A 239 -29.44 -12.22 -6.64
C TYR A 239 -30.11 -13.57 -6.35
N LEU A 240 -29.80 -14.19 -5.20
CA LEU A 240 -30.39 -15.47 -4.80
C LEU A 240 -31.91 -15.36 -4.60
N ARG A 241 -32.38 -14.23 -4.07
CA ARG A 241 -33.81 -13.95 -3.89
C ARG A 241 -34.54 -13.82 -5.24
N THR A 242 -33.97 -13.11 -6.21
CA THR A 242 -34.54 -12.96 -7.55
C THR A 242 -34.60 -14.30 -8.29
N LEU A 243 -33.53 -15.11 -8.20
CA LEU A 243 -33.53 -16.47 -8.76
C LEU A 243 -34.62 -17.37 -8.17
N LYS A 244 -34.89 -17.25 -6.85
CA LYS A 244 -35.94 -18.03 -6.19
C LYS A 244 -37.34 -17.60 -6.64
N ARG A 245 -37.54 -16.30 -6.95
CA ARG A 245 -38.83 -15.73 -7.35
C ARG A 245 -39.18 -15.95 -8.82
N GLU A 246 -38.19 -16.06 -9.70
CA GLU A 246 -38.38 -16.42 -11.12
C GLU A 246 -38.65 -17.91 -11.38
N ARG A 247 -39.04 -18.66 -10.33
CA ARG A 247 -39.49 -20.05 -10.43
C ARG A 247 -41.03 -20.14 -10.30
N PRO A 248 -41.85 -19.65 -11.26
CA PRO A 248 -43.27 -19.96 -11.27
C PRO A 248 -43.54 -21.37 -11.83
N GLU A 249 -44.56 -21.99 -11.27
CA GLU A 249 -44.95 -23.40 -11.28
C GLU A 249 -45.38 -24.04 -12.62
N ASN A 250 -45.23 -23.41 -13.78
CA ASN A 250 -45.68 -24.03 -15.04
C ASN A 250 -44.56 -24.78 -15.77
N SER A 251 -44.50 -26.06 -15.46
CA SER A 251 -43.89 -27.17 -16.19
C SER A 251 -44.25 -27.18 -17.68
N PHE A 252 -43.21 -27.22 -18.55
CA PHE A 252 -43.07 -28.03 -19.78
C PHE A 252 -42.22 -27.38 -20.89
N ASN A 253 -42.07 -26.05 -20.95
CA ASN A 253 -41.18 -25.35 -21.92
C ASN A 253 -40.05 -24.51 -21.27
N SER A 254 -39.84 -24.67 -19.96
CA SER A 254 -39.09 -23.75 -19.09
C SER A 254 -37.60 -24.09 -18.91
N SER A 255 -37.12 -25.25 -19.36
CA SER A 255 -35.73 -25.69 -19.17
C SER A 255 -34.72 -24.81 -19.92
N GLN A 256 -34.93 -24.53 -21.20
CA GLN A 256 -34.02 -23.66 -22.00
C GLN A 256 -34.10 -22.19 -21.60
N ARG A 257 -35.27 -21.68 -21.21
CA ARG A 257 -35.47 -20.26 -20.83
C ARG A 257 -34.92 -19.97 -19.44
N GLY A 258 -35.12 -20.87 -18.47
CA GLY A 258 -34.51 -20.77 -17.14
C GLY A 258 -32.99 -20.87 -17.17
N GLN A 259 -32.41 -21.68 -18.08
CA GLN A 259 -30.96 -21.78 -18.25
C GLN A 259 -30.36 -20.50 -18.86
N ARG A 260 -31.01 -19.90 -19.87
CA ARG A 260 -30.57 -18.63 -20.48
C ARG A 260 -30.60 -17.47 -19.47
N VAL A 261 -31.68 -17.34 -18.71
CA VAL A 261 -31.81 -16.29 -17.67
C VAL A 261 -30.79 -16.49 -16.54
N ARG A 262 -30.54 -17.75 -16.12
CA ARG A 262 -29.49 -18.08 -15.14
C ARG A 262 -28.09 -17.75 -15.67
N LEU A 263 -27.84 -17.95 -16.96
CA LEU A 263 -26.56 -17.63 -17.61
C LEU A 263 -26.35 -16.11 -17.78
N GLU A 264 -27.37 -15.36 -18.19
CA GLU A 264 -27.33 -13.90 -18.31
C GLU A 264 -27.18 -13.22 -16.94
N ASN A 265 -27.86 -13.73 -15.92
CA ASN A 265 -27.80 -13.17 -14.58
C ASN A 265 -26.49 -13.55 -13.85
N TRP A 266 -25.95 -14.75 -14.08
CA TRP A 266 -24.59 -15.11 -13.64
C TRP A 266 -23.52 -14.25 -14.32
N LYS A 267 -23.70 -13.91 -15.60
CA LYS A 267 -22.82 -12.95 -16.29
C LYS A 267 -22.84 -11.58 -15.61
N ASN A 268 -23.99 -11.11 -15.13
CA ASN A 268 -24.09 -9.82 -14.42
C ASN A 268 -23.39 -9.84 -13.06
N VAL A 269 -23.57 -10.89 -12.25
CA VAL A 269 -22.85 -11.04 -10.97
C VAL A 269 -21.34 -11.23 -11.20
N LYS A 270 -20.96 -12.06 -12.17
CA LYS A 270 -19.55 -12.25 -12.57
C LYS A 270 -18.94 -10.95 -13.08
N LYS A 271 -19.70 -10.13 -13.82
CA LYS A 271 -19.27 -8.80 -14.28
C LYS A 271 -19.06 -7.86 -13.10
N LEU A 272 -19.92 -7.86 -12.09
CA LEU A 272 -19.73 -7.08 -10.87
C LEU A 272 -18.49 -7.54 -10.10
N PHE A 273 -18.28 -8.85 -9.95
CA PHE A 273 -17.07 -9.40 -9.31
C PHE A 273 -15.80 -9.04 -10.10
N LEU A 274 -15.85 -9.13 -11.44
CA LEU A 274 -14.78 -8.70 -12.35
C LEU A 274 -14.56 -7.18 -12.38
N LEU A 275 -15.47 -6.37 -11.86
CA LEU A 275 -15.26 -4.93 -11.68
C LEU A 275 -14.67 -4.59 -10.30
N GLN A 276 -14.90 -5.45 -9.30
CA GLN A 276 -14.47 -5.22 -7.91
C GLN A 276 -13.20 -5.97 -7.51
N TRP A 277 -12.82 -7.06 -8.20
CA TRP A 277 -11.67 -7.89 -7.82
C TRP A 277 -10.38 -7.09 -7.64
N ARG A 278 -10.16 -6.06 -8.47
CA ARG A 278 -8.99 -5.17 -8.35
C ARG A 278 -8.94 -4.47 -7.00
N ASN A 279 -10.07 -3.96 -6.51
CA ASN A 279 -10.13 -3.26 -5.22
C ASN A 279 -10.01 -4.24 -4.05
N ILE A 280 -10.62 -5.42 -4.16
CA ILE A 280 -10.54 -6.48 -3.15
C ILE A 280 -9.09 -6.94 -3.00
N LEU A 281 -8.43 -7.21 -4.13
CA LEU A 281 -7.03 -7.64 -4.18
C LEU A 281 -6.10 -6.57 -3.59
N VAL A 282 -6.30 -5.30 -3.91
CA VAL A 282 -5.52 -4.20 -3.30
C VAL A 282 -5.72 -4.16 -1.78
N ASN A 283 -6.97 -4.24 -1.29
CA ASN A 283 -7.23 -4.26 0.15
C ASN A 283 -6.59 -5.46 0.85
N VAL A 284 -6.71 -6.65 0.29
CA VAL A 284 -6.10 -7.86 0.85
C VAL A 284 -4.58 -7.73 0.91
N PHE A 285 -3.95 -7.25 -0.16
CA PHE A 285 -2.49 -7.02 -0.15
C PHE A 285 -2.06 -5.97 0.85
N VAL A 286 -2.81 -4.87 0.99
CA VAL A 286 -2.51 -3.85 1.99
C VAL A 286 -2.65 -4.41 3.41
N ILE A 287 -3.70 -5.18 3.70
CA ILE A 287 -3.91 -5.78 5.03
C ILE A 287 -2.77 -6.74 5.34
N ILE A 288 -2.48 -7.68 4.44
CA ILE A 288 -1.38 -8.66 4.64
C ILE A 288 -0.06 -7.93 4.78
N GLY A 289 0.26 -7.01 3.89
CA GLY A 289 1.50 -6.23 3.93
C GLY A 289 1.64 -5.45 5.22
N SER A 290 0.60 -4.71 5.63
CA SER A 290 0.63 -3.90 6.85
C SER A 290 0.75 -4.77 8.09
N ILE A 291 0.07 -5.91 8.16
CA ILE A 291 0.20 -6.85 9.28
C ILE A 291 1.62 -7.43 9.32
N SER A 292 2.17 -7.86 8.18
CA SER A 292 3.54 -8.37 8.12
C SER A 292 4.55 -7.32 8.58
N PHE A 293 4.40 -6.06 8.14
CA PHE A 293 5.26 -4.98 8.59
C PHE A 293 5.09 -4.66 10.08
N ILE A 294 3.86 -4.63 10.59
CA ILE A 294 3.61 -4.48 12.03
C ILE A 294 4.29 -5.60 12.80
N VAL A 295 4.15 -6.86 12.38
CA VAL A 295 4.80 -7.99 13.07
C VAL A 295 6.32 -7.86 13.04
N VAL A 296 6.93 -7.57 11.88
CA VAL A 296 8.38 -7.43 11.74
C VAL A 296 8.93 -6.23 12.51
N PHE A 297 8.18 -5.14 12.62
CA PHE A 297 8.61 -3.96 13.35
C PHE A 297 8.24 -3.99 14.84
N TRP A 298 7.33 -4.88 15.27
CA TRP A 298 6.94 -5.07 16.67
C TRP A 298 7.84 -6.06 17.40
N THR A 299 8.44 -7.02 16.67
CA THR A 299 9.46 -7.96 17.19
C THR A 299 10.85 -7.36 17.16
#